data_AF-A0A2S0DAW5-F1
#
_entry.id   AF-A0A2S0DAW5-F1
#
_cell.length_a   1.000
_cell.length_b   1.000
_cell.length_c   1.000
_cell.angle_alpha   90.00
_cell.angle_beta   90.00
_cell.angle_gamma   90.00
#
_symmetry.space_group_name_H-M   'P 1'
#
loop_
_entity.id
_entity.type
_entity.pdbx_description
1 polymer ?
#
loop_
_entity_poly.entity_id
_entity_poly.type
_entity_poly.pdbx_seq_one_letter_code
_entity_poly.pdbx_strand_id
1 'polypeptide(L)'
;MKLFQKNTILALGVVLLLTACSKEEAPKIQMPPQPVTTMSAKSEDLPLSFTYPAKLVSDYDVIIKPQVSGVIVEKLFKAGDLIKKGQTLFIIEQDKFKASVD
;
A
#
# COMPACT_ATOMS: atom_id res chain seq x y z
N MET A 1 77.75 41.19 42.49
CA MET A 1 77.86 40.09 41.50
C MET A 1 76.59 39.21 41.49
N LYS A 2 75.38 39.79 41.36
CA LYS A 2 74.10 39.05 41.26
C LYS A 2 73.14 39.58 40.17
N LEU A 3 73.53 40.64 39.45
CA LEU A 3 72.74 41.21 38.35
C LEU A 3 73.00 40.51 37.00
N PHE A 4 74.23 40.02 36.76
CA PHE A 4 74.58 39.39 35.47
C PHE A 4 73.89 38.03 35.28
N GLN A 5 73.78 37.23 36.35
CA GLN A 5 73.13 35.90 36.32
C GLN A 5 71.61 35.99 36.07
N LYS A 6 70.96 37.07 36.51
CA LYS A 6 69.52 37.29 36.33
C LYS A 6 69.17 37.67 34.88
N ASN A 7 70.07 38.37 34.20
CA ASN A 7 69.92 38.75 32.79
C ASN A 7 70.12 37.56 31.84
N THR A 8 71.00 36.61 32.17
CA THR A 8 71.20 35.38 31.38
C THR A 8 70.00 34.44 31.45
N ILE A 9 69.34 34.33 32.61
CA ILE A 9 68.12 33.52 32.78
C ILE A 9 66.96 34.14 31.99
N LEU A 10 66.84 35.47 31.99
CA LEU A 10 65.83 36.18 31.22
C LEU A 10 66.05 36.04 29.71
N ALA A 11 67.31 36.12 29.24
CA ALA A 11 67.65 35.91 27.84
C ALA A 11 67.40 34.46 27.38
N LEU A 12 67.70 33.46 28.22
CA LEU A 12 67.45 32.04 27.91
C LEU A 12 65.94 31.73 27.84
N GLY A 13 65.14 32.33 28.73
CA GLY A 13 63.69 32.20 28.70
C GLY A 13 63.06 32.82 27.45
N VAL A 14 63.59 33.96 26.98
CA VAL A 14 63.13 34.59 25.73
C VAL A 14 63.48 33.72 24.53
N VAL A 15 64.69 33.16 24.45
CA VAL A 15 65.06 32.26 23.33
C VAL A 15 64.21 30.98 23.32
N LEU A 16 63.85 30.43 24.49
CA LEU A 16 62.94 29.28 24.59
C LEU A 16 61.50 29.61 24.15
N LEU A 17 61.04 30.84 24.40
CA LEU A 17 59.72 31.32 23.95
C LEU A 17 59.68 31.56 22.44
N LEU A 18 60.80 31.91 21.79
CA LEU A 18 60.86 32.07 20.33
C LEU A 18 60.82 30.74 19.56
N THR A 19 61.30 29.62 20.13
CA THR A 19 61.26 28.31 19.45
C THR A 19 59.94 27.55 19.64
N ALA A 20 59.11 27.96 20.60
CA ALA A 20 57.80 27.35 20.88
C ALA A 20 56.70 27.68 19.86
N CYS A 21 56.93 28.64 18.95
CA CYS A 21 55.96 29.07 17.94
C CYS A 21 56.27 28.58 16.53
N SER A 22 57.11 27.55 16.37
CA SER A 22 57.27 26.89 15.08
C SER A 22 56.15 25.86 14.92
N LYS A 23 55.06 26.28 14.27
CA LYS A 23 53.98 25.39 13.87
C LYS A 23 54.43 24.64 12.61
N GLU A 24 55.06 23.49 12.78
CA GLU A 24 55.24 22.56 11.66
C GLU A 24 53.85 22.11 11.19
N GLU A 25 53.44 22.60 10.03
CA GLU A 25 52.30 22.03 9.34
C GLU A 25 52.66 20.60 8.92
N ALA A 26 52.16 19.63 9.69
CA ALA A 26 52.22 18.24 9.28
C ALA A 26 51.66 18.13 7.85
N PRO A 27 52.33 17.38 6.95
CA PRO A 27 51.86 17.23 5.58
C PRO A 27 50.41 16.74 5.62
N LYS A 28 49.50 17.53 5.03
CA LYS A 28 48.10 17.12 4.87
C LYS A 28 48.10 15.84 4.04
N ILE A 29 47.95 14.69 4.70
CA ILE A 29 47.77 13.41 4.04
C ILE A 29 46.46 13.54 3.26
N GLN A 30 46.57 13.62 1.94
CA GLN A 30 45.43 13.69 1.04
C GLN A 30 44.83 12.28 0.99
N MET A 31 43.84 12.01 1.85
CA MET A 31 43.13 10.74 1.82
C MET A 31 42.46 10.54 0.45
N PRO A 32 42.64 9.39 -0.20
CA PRO A 32 41.98 9.11 -1.47
C PRO A 32 40.46 9.09 -1.26
N PRO A 33 39.67 9.57 -2.23
CA PRO A 33 38.22 9.53 -2.15
C PRO A 33 37.75 8.09 -1.98
N GLN A 34 36.82 7.88 -1.05
CA GLN A 34 36.29 6.55 -0.79
C GLN A 34 35.37 6.12 -1.94
N PRO A 35 35.49 4.89 -2.45
CA PRO A 35 34.63 4.41 -3.52
C PRO A 35 33.19 4.26 -3.00
N VAL A 36 32.24 4.84 -3.73
CA VAL A 36 30.80 4.75 -3.44
C VAL A 36 30.05 4.24 -4.66
N THR A 37 29.01 3.45 -4.43
CA THR A 37 28.12 2.98 -5.49
C THR A 37 27.02 4.01 -5.69
N THR A 38 26.91 4.53 -6.92
CA THR A 38 25.85 5.46 -7.30
C THR A 38 24.94 4.84 -8.35
N MET A 39 23.67 5.21 -8.32
CA MET A 39 22.72 4.92 -9.40
C MET A 39 22.13 6.24 -9.91
N SER A 40 21.90 6.32 -11.22
CA SER A 40 21.22 7.48 -11.82
C SER A 40 19.72 7.36 -11.60
N ALA A 41 19.12 8.33 -10.92
CA ALA A 41 17.68 8.41 -10.81
C ALA A 41 17.07 8.73 -12.19
N LYS A 42 16.03 7.99 -12.57
CA LYS A 42 15.23 8.25 -13.77
C LYS A 42 13.78 8.45 -13.34
N SER A 43 13.16 9.52 -13.83
CA SER A 43 11.72 9.71 -13.67
C SER A 43 10.99 8.86 -14.71
N GLU A 44 10.03 8.07 -14.24
CA GLU A 44 9.18 7.24 -15.08
C GLU A 44 7.79 7.19 -14.47
N ASP A 45 6.78 7.17 -15.33
CA ASP A 45 5.38 7.07 -14.92
C ASP A 45 5.06 5.60 -14.58
N LEU A 46 4.79 5.33 -13.30
CA LEU A 46 4.39 4.01 -12.85
C LEU A 46 2.85 3.93 -12.78
N PRO A 47 2.22 2.94 -13.43
CA PRO A 47 0.78 2.76 -13.32
C PRO A 47 0.40 2.32 -11.90
N LEU A 48 -0.55 3.01 -11.28
CA LEU A 48 -1.16 2.60 -10.03
C LEU A 48 -2.29 1.61 -10.34
N SER A 49 -2.17 0.39 -9.82
CA SER A 49 -3.19 -0.65 -9.96
C SER A 49 -3.91 -0.86 -8.63
N PHE A 50 -5.24 -0.89 -8.68
CA PHE A 50 -6.09 -1.14 -7.52
C PHE A 50 -7.00 -2.33 -7.78
N THR A 51 -7.08 -3.23 -6.80
CA THR A 51 -7.93 -4.43 -6.88
C THR A 51 -9.04 -4.30 -5.84
N TYR A 52 -10.29 -4.35 -6.32
CA TYR A 52 -11.47 -4.27 -5.46
C TYR A 52 -12.39 -5.46 -5.69
N PRO A 53 -13.05 -5.99 -4.65
CA PRO A 53 -14.10 -6.97 -4.83
C PRO A 53 -15.32 -6.30 -5.49
N ALA A 54 -15.91 -6.99 -6.47
CA ALA A 54 -17.14 -6.57 -7.13
C ALA A 54 -18.17 -7.70 -7.11
N LYS A 55 -19.45 -7.33 -7.07
CA LYS A 55 -20.57 -8.27 -7.19
C LYS A 55 -21.35 -7.94 -8.46
N LEU A 56 -21.53 -8.94 -9.31
CA LEU A 56 -22.42 -8.82 -10.47
C LEU A 56 -23.85 -9.14 -10.03
N VAL A 57 -24.79 -8.32 -10.48
CA VAL A 57 -26.22 -8.51 -10.29
C VAL A 57 -26.92 -8.35 -11.64
N SER A 58 -28.03 -9.05 -11.81
CA SER A 58 -28.86 -8.88 -12.99
C SER A 58 -29.66 -7.57 -12.87
N ASP A 59 -29.78 -6.83 -13.96
CA ASP A 59 -30.71 -5.69 -14.03
C ASP A 59 -32.18 -6.14 -13.88
N TYR A 60 -32.45 -7.41 -14.21
CA TYR A 60 -33.77 -8.02 -14.16
C TYR A 60 -33.75 -9.24 -13.25
N ASP A 61 -34.43 -9.15 -12.12
CA ASP A 61 -34.73 -10.26 -11.23
C ASP A 61 -36.22 -10.21 -10.88
N VAL A 62 -36.89 -11.36 -10.88
CA VAL A 62 -38.33 -11.45 -10.67
C VAL A 62 -38.65 -12.50 -9.61
N ILE A 63 -39.31 -12.07 -8.54
CA ILE A 63 -39.83 -12.97 -7.52
C ILE A 63 -41.21 -13.43 -7.95
N ILE A 64 -41.34 -14.70 -8.33
CA ILE A 64 -42.62 -15.30 -8.68
C ILE A 64 -43.40 -15.60 -7.39
N LYS A 65 -44.58 -15.00 -7.26
CA LYS A 65 -45.49 -15.22 -6.12
C LYS A 65 -46.81 -15.82 -6.62
N PRO A 66 -47.38 -16.80 -5.90
CA PRO A 66 -48.71 -17.28 -6.21
C PRO A 66 -49.74 -16.17 -5.93
N GLN A 67 -50.72 -16.02 -6.84
CA GLN A 67 -51.81 -15.06 -6.66
C GLN A 67 -52.93 -15.59 -5.75
N VAL A 68 -52.98 -16.90 -5.56
CA VAL A 68 -53.99 -17.59 -4.77
C VAL A 68 -53.32 -18.50 -3.74
N SER A 69 -53.98 -18.70 -2.60
CA SER A 69 -53.52 -19.59 -1.54
C SER A 69 -53.86 -21.04 -1.87
N GLY A 70 -52.91 -21.95 -1.74
CA GLY A 70 -53.17 -23.38 -1.95
C GLY A 70 -51.91 -24.22 -1.82
N VAL A 71 -52.09 -25.55 -1.89
CA VAL A 71 -50.97 -26.50 -1.88
C VAL A 71 -50.40 -26.63 -3.28
N ILE A 72 -49.07 -26.62 -3.40
CA ILE A 72 -48.38 -26.90 -4.67
C ILE A 72 -48.47 -28.41 -4.93
N VAL A 73 -49.10 -28.79 -6.03
CA VAL A 73 -49.24 -30.18 -6.49
C VAL A 73 -48.03 -30.60 -7.30
N GLU A 74 -47.60 -29.75 -8.24
CA GLU A 74 -46.48 -30.05 -9.14
C GLU A 74 -45.57 -28.84 -9.38
N LYS A 75 -44.29 -29.13 -9.62
CA LYS A 75 -43.26 -28.18 -10.08
C LYS A 75 -42.77 -28.61 -11.46
N LEU A 76 -42.96 -27.75 -12.46
CA LEU A 76 -42.77 -28.08 -13.88
C LEU A 76 -41.47 -27.52 -14.49
N PHE A 77 -40.49 -27.19 -13.66
CA PHE A 77 -39.17 -26.72 -14.11
C PHE A 77 -38.04 -27.23 -13.21
N LYS A 78 -36.82 -27.18 -13.75
CA LYS A 78 -35.57 -27.50 -13.05
C LYS A 78 -34.72 -26.25 -12.90
N ALA A 79 -33.80 -26.29 -11.93
CA ALA A 79 -32.87 -25.20 -11.70
C ALA A 79 -31.96 -25.01 -12.94
N GLY A 80 -31.90 -23.78 -13.45
CA GLY A 80 -31.12 -23.43 -14.64
C GLY A 80 -31.89 -23.49 -15.96
N ASP A 81 -33.16 -23.89 -15.95
CA ASP A 81 -33.97 -23.94 -17.17
C ASP A 81 -34.25 -22.53 -17.73
N LEU A 82 -34.23 -22.41 -19.06
CA LEU A 82 -34.70 -21.22 -19.77
C LEU A 82 -36.22 -21.26 -19.89
N ILE A 83 -36.88 -20.25 -19.32
CA ILE A 83 -38.33 -20.16 -19.24
C ILE A 83 -38.85 -19.04 -20.14
N LYS A 84 -39.98 -19.27 -20.81
CA LYS A 84 -40.66 -18.26 -21.62
C LYS A 84 -41.82 -17.62 -20.85
N LYS A 85 -42.17 -16.39 -21.22
CA LYS A 85 -43.35 -15.70 -20.67
C LYS A 85 -44.60 -16.55 -20.90
N GLY A 86 -45.38 -16.77 -19.83
CA GLY A 86 -46.62 -17.55 -19.86
C GLY A 86 -46.44 -19.06 -19.70
N GLN A 87 -45.20 -19.56 -19.59
CA GLN A 87 -44.95 -20.96 -19.28
C GLN A 87 -45.41 -21.30 -17.85
N THR A 88 -46.15 -22.38 -17.70
CA THR A 88 -46.59 -22.88 -16.40
C THR A 88 -45.41 -23.41 -15.61
N LEU A 89 -45.21 -22.88 -14.40
CA LEU A 89 -44.10 -23.26 -13.51
C LEU A 89 -44.55 -24.15 -12.36
N PHE A 90 -45.75 -23.91 -11.84
CA PHE A 90 -46.32 -24.62 -10.70
C PHE A 90 -47.80 -24.91 -10.94
N ILE A 91 -48.26 -26.06 -10.45
CA ILE A 91 -49.68 -26.39 -10.38
C ILE A 91 -50.12 -26.30 -8.93
N ILE A 92 -51.14 -25.48 -8.66
CA ILE A 92 -51.78 -25.34 -7.35
C ILE A 92 -53.05 -26.19 -7.34
N GLU A 93 -53.40 -26.79 -6.20
CA GLU A 93 -54.61 -27.59 -6.00
C GLU A 93 -55.86 -26.86 -6.52
N GLN A 94 -56.52 -27.44 -7.54
CA GLN A 94 -57.61 -26.75 -8.27
C GLN A 94 -59.00 -27.04 -7.70
N ASP A 95 -59.17 -28.12 -6.95
CA ASP A 95 -60.49 -28.64 -6.57
C ASP A 95 -61.30 -27.62 -5.76
N LYS A 96 -60.63 -26.92 -4.84
CA LYS A 96 -61.24 -25.85 -4.03
C LYS A 96 -61.65 -24.63 -4.86
N PHE A 97 -60.93 -24.34 -5.94
CA PHE A 97 -61.24 -23.22 -6.83
C PHE A 97 -62.36 -23.57 -7.81
N LYS A 98 -62.36 -24.80 -8.36
CA LYS A 98 -63.41 -25.28 -9.25
C LYS A 98 -64.77 -25.32 -8.54
N ALA A 99 -64.81 -25.87 -7.33
CA ALA A 99 -66.02 -25.92 -6.51
C ALA A 99 -66.57 -24.54 -6.07
N SER A 100 -65.78 -23.47 -6.19
CA SER A 100 -66.22 -22.11 -5.85
C SER A 100 -66.76 -21.31 -7.03
N VAL A 101 -66.52 -21.78 -8.26
CA VAL A 101 -66.91 -21.13 -9.50
C VAL A 101 -68.13 -21.81 -10.14
N ASP A 102 -68.31 -23.11 -9.90
CA ASP A 102 -69.53 -23.87 -10.24
C ASP A 102 -70.69 -23.56 -9.26
#